data_AF-K1LTR3-F1
#
_entry.id   AF-K1LTR3-F1
#
_cell.length_a   1.000
_cell.length_b   1.000
_cell.length_c   1.000
_cell.angle_alpha   90.00
_cell.angle_beta   90.00
_cell.angle_gamma   90.00
#
_symmetry.space_group_name_H-M   'P 1'
#
loop_
_entity.id
_entity.type
_entity.pdbx_description
1 polymer ?
#
loop_
_entity_poly.entity_id
_entity_poly.type
_entity_poly.pdbx_seq_one_letter_code
_entity_poly.pdbx_strand_id
1 'polypeptide(L)'
;MSKTNKKCPVCDSNHIIKKGKRNGKQRFQCGDCQANFTIKNIGVKRKNQFIWFRKWIMERQVYKTLSRDSSMSQSTLQNLFKHYLSQVPTLSIKSKTKVHLLIDGTYFSNGLCLILYYDYDIRYVQLYRQTNKEKLRDIKQDLENLKKLNVAVYSVTCDGHKSILGAVKKVFPEVIIQRCLVHIKRQIKNYLSGSPKHFISQQLLCLSKEITHLKTNEQANDWVNRFYQWYVENQYFIEEKSMNEESGFQWFLDA
;
A
#
# COMPACT_ATOMS: atom_id res chain seq x y z
N MET A 1 -38.02 6.81 2.11
CA MET A 1 -37.77 8.21 1.70
C MET A 1 -37.87 9.11 2.94
N SER A 2 -36.76 9.52 3.55
CA SER A 2 -36.83 10.43 4.71
C SER A 2 -37.19 11.85 4.25
N LYS A 3 -38.38 12.33 4.59
CA LYS A 3 -38.76 13.75 4.44
C LYS A 3 -37.74 14.57 5.22
N THR A 4 -36.86 15.30 4.55
CA THR A 4 -36.02 16.30 5.20
C THR A 4 -36.96 17.38 5.69
N ASN A 5 -37.16 17.47 7.01
CA ASN A 5 -37.88 18.58 7.63
C ASN A 5 -37.14 19.86 7.22
N LYS A 6 -37.77 20.65 6.36
CA LYS A 6 -37.19 21.88 5.84
C LYS A 6 -37.25 22.88 6.99
N LYS A 7 -36.11 23.38 7.43
CA LYS A 7 -35.99 24.42 8.47
C LYS A 7 -35.33 25.67 7.91
N CYS A 8 -35.70 26.82 8.48
CA CYS A 8 -35.01 28.07 8.23
C CYS A 8 -33.58 28.00 8.79
N PRO A 9 -32.52 28.28 8.00
CA PRO A 9 -31.15 28.21 8.49
C PRO A 9 -30.76 29.35 9.45
N VAL A 10 -31.65 30.31 9.71
CA VAL A 10 -31.41 31.47 10.57
C VAL A 10 -32.10 31.32 11.93
N CYS A 11 -33.33 30.80 11.95
CA CYS A 11 -34.16 30.72 13.16
C CYS A 11 -34.74 29.32 13.44
N ASP A 12 -34.34 28.30 12.66
CA ASP A 12 -34.82 26.91 12.75
C ASP A 12 -36.33 26.68 12.63
N SER A 13 -37.11 27.72 12.30
CA SER A 13 -38.55 27.61 12.06
C SER A 13 -38.87 26.66 10.89
N ASN A 14 -39.98 25.95 11.01
CA ASN A 14 -40.57 25.11 9.98
C ASN A 14 -41.50 25.91 9.03
N HIS A 15 -41.77 27.18 9.32
CA HIS A 15 -42.65 28.03 8.52
C HIS A 15 -41.92 28.52 7.26
N ILE A 16 -42.04 27.77 6.17
CA ILE A 16 -41.28 28.00 4.93
C ILE A 16 -42.20 28.18 3.72
N ILE A 17 -42.03 29.31 3.05
CA ILE A 17 -42.78 29.72 1.86
C ILE A 17 -41.88 29.57 0.62
N LYS A 18 -42.40 29.00 -0.48
CA LYS A 18 -41.67 28.92 -1.76
C LYS A 18 -41.71 30.27 -2.48
N LYS A 19 -40.55 30.82 -2.87
CA LYS A 19 -40.41 32.13 -3.54
C LYS A 19 -39.70 32.02 -4.89
N GLY A 20 -40.37 31.37 -5.85
CA GLY A 20 -39.89 31.24 -7.22
C GLY A 20 -38.57 30.47 -7.38
N LYS A 21 -37.94 30.59 -8.55
CA LYS A 21 -36.66 29.95 -8.90
C LYS A 21 -35.65 30.99 -9.37
N ARG A 22 -34.38 30.82 -9.00
CA ARG A 22 -33.25 31.61 -9.54
C ARG A 22 -32.13 30.66 -9.95
N ASN A 23 -31.60 30.81 -11.16
CA ASN A 23 -30.57 29.94 -11.74
C ASN A 23 -30.95 28.44 -11.63
N GLY A 24 -32.21 28.11 -11.94
CA GLY A 24 -32.78 26.76 -11.85
C GLY A 24 -33.03 26.23 -10.44
N LYS A 25 -32.66 26.97 -9.38
CA LYS A 25 -32.81 26.54 -7.98
C LYS A 25 -34.04 27.15 -7.32
N GLN A 26 -34.81 26.33 -6.62
CA GLN A 26 -35.94 26.77 -5.80
C GLN A 26 -35.46 27.64 -4.65
N ARG A 27 -36.03 28.85 -4.51
CA ARG A 27 -35.82 29.72 -3.35
C ARG A 27 -36.96 29.56 -2.36
N PHE A 28 -36.63 29.79 -1.10
CA PHE A 28 -37.53 29.73 0.03
C PHE A 28 -37.38 31.00 0.87
N GLN A 29 -38.45 31.40 1.53
CA GLN A 29 -38.47 32.47 2.52
C GLN A 29 -39.04 31.92 3.83
N CYS A 30 -38.43 32.27 4.95
CA CYS A 30 -39.00 31.98 6.27
C CYS A 30 -40.20 32.90 6.52
N GLY A 31 -41.34 32.37 6.96
CA GLY A 31 -42.49 33.18 7.33
C GLY A 31 -42.27 33.99 8.62
N ASP A 32 -41.42 33.49 9.52
CA ASP A 32 -41.24 34.09 10.85
C ASP A 32 -40.13 35.16 10.85
N CYS A 33 -38.95 34.86 10.30
CA CYS A 33 -37.83 35.80 10.25
C CYS A 33 -37.62 36.47 8.88
N GLN A 34 -38.48 36.17 7.90
CA GLN A 34 -38.43 36.72 6.53
C GLN A 34 -37.13 36.46 5.74
N ALA A 35 -36.19 35.68 6.29
CA ALA A 35 -34.92 35.34 5.64
C ALA A 35 -35.14 34.52 4.37
N ASN A 36 -34.41 34.89 3.31
CA ASN A 36 -34.44 34.20 2.02
C ASN A 36 -33.28 33.21 1.91
N PHE A 37 -33.56 31.94 1.57
CA PHE A 37 -32.55 30.90 1.47
C PHE A 37 -32.84 29.88 0.35
N THR A 38 -31.87 29.02 0.10
CA THR A 38 -32.01 27.86 -0.78
C THR A 38 -31.61 26.61 0.00
N ILE A 39 -32.33 25.52 -0.21
CA ILE A 39 -32.02 24.26 0.46
C ILE A 39 -30.96 23.53 -0.36
N LYS A 40 -29.79 23.31 0.24
CA LYS A 40 -28.70 22.52 -0.36
C LYS A 40 -28.65 21.17 0.34
N ASN A 41 -28.87 20.09 -0.40
CA ASN A 41 -28.59 18.75 0.13
C ASN A 41 -27.11 18.41 -0.08
N ILE A 42 -26.26 18.97 0.79
CA ILE A 42 -24.79 18.83 0.68
C ILE A 42 -24.37 17.36 0.78
N GLY A 43 -25.03 16.57 1.64
CA GLY A 43 -24.75 15.14 1.80
C GLY A 43 -25.00 14.33 0.52
N VAL A 44 -26.19 14.49 -0.09
CA VAL A 44 -26.51 13.82 -1.37
C VAL A 44 -25.58 14.31 -2.49
N LYS A 45 -25.31 15.61 -2.55
CA LYS A 45 -24.36 16.17 -3.54
C LYS A 45 -22.98 15.51 -3.41
N ARG A 46 -22.44 15.43 -2.19
CA ARG A 46 -21.14 14.79 -1.93
C ARG A 46 -21.19 13.31 -2.32
N LYS A 47 -22.19 12.55 -1.87
CA LYS A 47 -22.35 11.14 -2.23
C LYS A 47 -22.33 10.92 -3.76
N ASN A 48 -23.01 11.77 -4.52
CA ASN A 48 -23.00 11.71 -5.99
C ASN A 48 -21.63 12.07 -6.59
N GLN A 49 -20.89 12.98 -5.95
CA GLN A 49 -19.54 13.39 -6.38
C GLN A 49 -18.44 12.41 -5.94
N PHE A 50 -18.74 11.42 -5.08
CA PHE A 50 -17.76 10.43 -4.63
C PHE A 50 -17.17 9.59 -5.77
N ILE A 51 -17.91 9.44 -6.88
CA ILE A 51 -17.42 8.75 -8.08
C ILE A 51 -16.08 9.33 -8.57
N TRP A 52 -15.88 10.64 -8.48
CA TRP A 52 -14.64 11.30 -8.92
C TRP A 52 -13.46 10.97 -8.03
N PHE A 53 -13.70 10.88 -6.71
CA PHE A 53 -12.69 10.45 -5.76
C PHE A 53 -12.33 8.97 -5.98
N ARG A 54 -13.33 8.11 -6.21
CA ARG A 54 -13.10 6.71 -6.55
C ARG A 54 -12.27 6.54 -7.82
N LYS A 55 -12.60 7.27 -8.89
CA LYS A 55 -11.82 7.28 -10.15
C LYS A 55 -10.40 7.78 -9.94
N TRP A 56 -10.23 8.84 -9.14
CA TRP A 56 -8.91 9.37 -8.80
C TRP A 56 -8.02 8.31 -8.13
N ILE A 57 -8.54 7.58 -7.15
CA ILE A 57 -7.78 6.56 -6.39
C ILE A 57 -7.63 5.25 -7.16
N MET A 58 -8.73 4.68 -7.66
CA MET A 58 -8.76 3.31 -8.21
C MET A 58 -8.27 3.24 -9.66
N GLU A 59 -8.56 4.27 -10.45
CA GLU A 59 -8.20 4.33 -11.87
C GLU A 59 -6.98 5.25 -12.12
N ARG A 60 -6.42 5.85 -11.06
CA ARG A 60 -5.26 6.77 -11.12
C ARG A 60 -5.48 7.94 -12.08
N GLN A 61 -6.72 8.41 -12.20
CA GLN A 61 -7.06 9.55 -13.06
C GLN A 61 -6.37 10.82 -12.58
N VAL A 62 -6.01 11.73 -13.49
CA VAL A 62 -5.41 13.02 -13.15
C VAL A 62 -6.46 14.14 -13.07
N TYR A 63 -6.16 15.23 -12.37
CA TYR A 63 -7.08 16.37 -12.22
C TYR A 63 -7.57 16.93 -13.56
N LYS A 64 -6.72 16.92 -14.60
CA LYS A 64 -7.10 17.37 -15.95
C LYS A 64 -8.27 16.55 -16.50
N THR A 65 -8.17 15.22 -16.46
CA THR A 65 -9.22 14.31 -16.93
C THR A 65 -10.48 14.45 -16.09
N LEU A 66 -10.34 14.47 -14.77
CA LEU A 66 -11.47 14.58 -13.87
C LEU A 66 -12.20 15.92 -14.02
N SER A 67 -11.48 17.03 -14.25
CA SER A 67 -12.09 18.35 -14.45
C SER A 67 -12.92 18.38 -15.74
N ARG A 68 -12.41 17.78 -16.82
CA ARG A 68 -13.14 17.63 -18.09
C ARG A 68 -14.42 16.82 -17.89
N ASP A 69 -14.30 15.62 -17.31
CA ASP A 69 -15.40 14.67 -17.22
C ASP A 69 -16.47 15.08 -16.21
N SER A 70 -16.09 15.79 -15.14
CA SER A 70 -17.00 16.26 -14.10
C SER A 70 -17.55 17.66 -14.32
N SER A 71 -16.96 18.41 -15.27
CA SER A 71 -17.17 19.86 -15.44
C SER A 71 -16.89 20.67 -14.15
N MET A 72 -16.08 20.14 -13.22
CA MET A 72 -15.68 20.82 -11.99
C MET A 72 -14.28 21.43 -12.17
N SER A 73 -14.04 22.59 -11.54
CA SER A 73 -12.68 23.13 -11.49
C SER A 73 -11.76 22.22 -10.68
N GLN A 74 -10.46 22.25 -10.99
CA GLN A 74 -9.44 21.53 -10.22
C GLN A 74 -9.48 21.90 -8.72
N SER A 75 -9.65 23.17 -8.38
CA SER A 75 -9.77 23.62 -6.99
C SER A 75 -10.98 23.01 -6.27
N THR A 76 -12.10 22.83 -6.97
CA THR A 76 -13.29 22.18 -6.40
C THR A 76 -13.05 20.71 -6.15
N LEU A 77 -12.38 20.01 -7.08
CA LEU A 77 -12.00 18.60 -6.92
C LEU A 77 -11.02 18.42 -5.76
N GLN A 78 -10.00 19.27 -5.63
CA GLN A 78 -9.03 19.22 -4.54
C GLN A 78 -9.71 19.39 -3.17
N ASN A 79 -10.62 20.37 -3.03
CA ASN A 79 -11.38 20.57 -1.80
C ASN A 79 -12.29 19.38 -1.48
N LEU A 80 -12.90 18.80 -2.51
CA LEU A 80 -13.72 17.59 -2.36
C LEU A 80 -12.88 16.40 -1.88
N PHE A 81 -11.69 16.20 -2.46
CA PHE A 81 -10.82 15.09 -2.10
C PHE A 81 -10.23 15.27 -0.71
N LYS A 82 -9.85 16.50 -0.34
CA LYS A 82 -9.43 16.82 1.04
C LYS A 82 -10.51 16.46 2.06
N HIS A 83 -11.79 16.71 1.74
CA HIS A 83 -12.89 16.29 2.60
C HIS A 83 -12.95 14.77 2.77
N TYR A 84 -12.86 13.98 1.70
CA TYR A 84 -12.86 12.52 1.82
C TYR A 84 -11.61 11.97 2.51
N LEU A 85 -10.44 12.54 2.26
CA LEU A 85 -9.20 12.14 2.93
C LEU A 85 -9.22 12.46 4.42
N SER A 86 -9.96 13.49 4.86
CA SER A 86 -10.16 13.78 6.28
C SER A 86 -11.03 12.73 7.00
N GLN A 87 -11.76 11.90 6.24
CA GLN A 87 -12.58 10.80 6.75
C GLN A 87 -11.83 9.49 6.60
N VAL A 88 -10.74 9.33 7.36
CA VAL A 88 -9.90 8.13 7.31
C VAL A 88 -10.73 6.90 7.68
N PRO A 89 -10.71 5.81 6.88
CA PRO A 89 -11.42 4.59 7.22
C PRO A 89 -10.87 4.02 8.52
N THR A 90 -11.76 3.55 9.39
CA THR A 90 -11.37 2.83 10.60
C THR A 90 -10.79 1.48 10.22
N LEU A 91 -9.49 1.29 10.49
CA LEU A 91 -8.88 -0.02 10.43
C LEU A 91 -9.20 -0.78 11.71
N SER A 92 -9.63 -2.03 11.57
CA SER A 92 -9.93 -2.92 12.69
C SER A 92 -9.15 -4.20 12.52
N ILE A 93 -8.33 -4.54 13.52
CA ILE A 93 -7.59 -5.80 13.52
C ILE A 93 -8.59 -6.95 13.66
N LYS A 94 -8.46 -7.95 12.78
CA LYS A 94 -9.33 -9.13 12.74
C LYS A 94 -8.63 -10.31 13.37
N SER A 95 -9.13 -10.75 14.52
CA SER A 95 -8.70 -11.98 15.20
C SER A 95 -8.80 -13.18 14.26
N LYS A 96 -7.76 -14.02 14.23
CA LYS A 96 -7.65 -15.21 13.37
C LYS A 96 -6.57 -16.15 13.89
N THR A 97 -6.85 -17.45 13.87
CA THR A 97 -6.03 -18.50 14.51
C THR A 97 -4.84 -18.98 13.68
N LYS A 98 -4.84 -18.74 12.36
CA LYS A 98 -3.73 -19.08 11.47
C LYS A 98 -3.57 -17.97 10.44
N VAL A 99 -2.50 -17.18 10.55
CA VAL A 99 -2.28 -16.00 9.71
C VAL A 99 -0.94 -16.11 8.98
N HIS A 100 -1.00 -16.06 7.65
CA HIS A 100 0.18 -15.88 6.80
C HIS A 100 0.37 -14.37 6.55
N LEU A 101 1.27 -13.76 7.32
CA LEU A 101 1.43 -12.32 7.37
C LEU A 101 2.51 -11.86 6.38
N LEU A 102 2.18 -10.90 5.53
CA LEU A 102 3.13 -10.22 4.66
C LEU A 102 3.48 -8.89 5.31
N ILE A 103 4.77 -8.64 5.49
CA ILE A 103 5.28 -7.37 6.03
C ILE A 103 6.12 -6.71 4.94
N ASP A 104 5.70 -5.51 4.53
CA ASP A 104 6.39 -4.74 3.50
C ASP A 104 6.43 -3.25 3.86
N GLY A 105 7.57 -2.62 3.58
CA GLY A 105 7.83 -1.20 3.79
C GLY A 105 7.87 -0.45 2.45
N THR A 106 7.03 0.57 2.30
CA THR A 106 7.06 1.46 1.12
C THR A 106 7.58 2.83 1.52
N TYR A 107 8.67 3.26 0.88
CA TYR A 107 9.24 4.60 1.06
C TYR A 107 8.70 5.59 0.02
N PHE A 108 8.38 6.79 0.48
CA PHE A 108 7.95 7.92 -0.33
C PHE A 108 9.01 9.01 -0.33
N SER A 109 9.05 9.83 -1.37
CA SER A 109 10.07 10.87 -1.58
C SER A 109 10.12 11.95 -0.49
N ASN A 110 9.04 12.12 0.27
CA ASN A 110 8.96 13.07 1.38
C ASN A 110 9.48 12.51 2.72
N GLY A 111 10.16 11.35 2.71
CA GLY A 111 10.69 10.71 3.92
C GLY A 111 9.65 9.91 4.71
N LEU A 112 8.42 9.78 4.22
CA LEU A 112 7.43 8.87 4.77
C LEU A 112 7.78 7.42 4.41
N CYS A 113 7.68 6.53 5.38
CA CYS A 113 7.73 5.09 5.24
C CYS A 113 6.41 4.51 5.75
N LEU A 114 5.71 3.77 4.90
CA LEU A 114 4.48 3.05 5.25
C LEU A 114 4.80 1.57 5.39
N ILE A 115 4.64 1.04 6.61
CA ILE A 115 4.78 -0.39 6.89
C ILE A 115 3.37 -1.01 6.86
N LEU A 116 3.20 -2.08 6.11
CA LEU A 116 1.95 -2.83 6.00
C LEU A 116 2.09 -4.22 6.62
N TYR A 117 1.08 -4.64 7.37
CA TYR A 117 0.93 -6.00 7.91
C TYR A 117 -0.30 -6.62 7.24
N TYR A 118 -0.09 -7.33 6.14
CA TYR A 118 -1.13 -7.85 5.28
C TYR A 118 -1.38 -9.34 5.51
N ASP A 119 -2.61 -9.71 5.87
CA ASP A 119 -3.02 -11.11 5.96
C ASP A 119 -3.31 -11.64 4.56
N TYR A 120 -2.49 -12.58 4.10
CA TYR A 120 -2.60 -13.18 2.79
C TYR A 120 -3.95 -13.86 2.58
N ASP A 121 -4.44 -14.57 3.59
CA ASP A 121 -5.55 -15.52 3.45
C ASP A 121 -6.87 -14.80 3.23
N ILE A 122 -7.10 -13.72 3.97
CA ILE A 122 -8.32 -12.92 3.90
C ILE A 122 -8.16 -11.65 3.06
N ARG A 123 -7.01 -11.48 2.41
CA ARG A 123 -6.68 -10.33 1.56
C ARG A 123 -6.87 -8.98 2.26
N TYR A 124 -6.45 -8.88 3.53
CA TYR A 124 -6.77 -7.74 4.38
C TYR A 124 -5.53 -7.17 5.07
N VAL A 125 -5.43 -5.84 5.13
CA VAL A 125 -4.39 -5.16 5.94
C VAL A 125 -4.82 -5.23 7.40
N GLN A 126 -4.15 -6.06 8.21
CA GLN A 126 -4.42 -6.16 9.64
C GLN A 126 -4.01 -4.87 10.36
N LEU A 127 -2.85 -4.31 9.99
CA LEU A 127 -2.29 -3.11 10.57
C LEU A 127 -1.48 -2.35 9.51
N TYR A 128 -1.41 -1.04 9.62
CA TYR A 128 -0.40 -0.24 8.94
C TYR A 128 0.21 0.77 9.89
N ARG A 129 1.46 1.15 9.65
CA ARG A 129 2.17 2.18 10.41
C ARG A 129 2.80 3.19 9.47
N GLN A 130 2.58 4.47 9.78
CA GLN A 130 3.34 5.57 9.19
C GLN A 130 4.55 5.86 10.08
N THR A 131 5.73 5.84 9.50
CA THR A 131 7.01 6.12 10.17
C THR A 131 7.97 6.76 9.17
N ASN A 132 9.22 6.99 9.54
CA ASN A 132 10.27 7.49 8.64
C ASN A 132 11.28 6.41 8.22
N LYS A 133 11.29 5.27 8.90
CA LYS A 133 12.14 4.12 8.61
C LYS A 133 11.60 2.86 9.30
N GLU A 134 12.05 1.71 8.86
CA GLU A 134 11.73 0.41 9.47
C GLU A 134 12.49 0.18 10.79
N LYS A 135 11.98 0.75 11.88
CA LYS A 135 12.57 0.61 13.22
C LYS A 135 12.13 -0.69 13.87
N LEU A 136 13.10 -1.46 14.39
CA LEU A 136 12.84 -2.69 15.13
C LEU A 136 11.83 -2.48 16.27
N ARG A 137 11.97 -1.40 17.05
CA ARG A 137 11.09 -1.11 18.18
C ARG A 137 9.62 -0.93 17.74
N ASP A 138 9.41 -0.24 16.62
CA ASP A 138 8.07 0.12 16.12
C ASP A 138 7.40 -1.15 15.58
N ILE A 139 8.15 -1.95 14.81
CA ILE A 139 7.68 -3.22 14.26
C ILE A 139 7.39 -4.24 15.37
N LYS A 140 8.24 -4.30 16.39
CA LYS A 140 8.01 -5.16 17.56
C LYS A 140 6.70 -4.80 18.26
N GLN A 141 6.46 -3.52 18.50
CA GLN A 141 5.22 -3.04 19.12
C GLN A 141 3.98 -3.41 18.29
N ASP A 142 4.07 -3.26 16.97
CA ASP A 142 2.99 -3.63 16.04
C ASP A 142 2.65 -5.12 16.12
N LEU A 143 3.67 -5.98 16.09
CA LEU A 143 3.51 -7.43 16.20
C LEU A 143 2.96 -7.84 17.57
N GLU A 144 3.38 -7.19 18.65
CA GLU A 144 2.82 -7.42 19.99
C GLU A 144 1.35 -7.03 20.07
N ASN A 145 0.94 -5.94 19.41
CA ASN A 145 -0.46 -5.52 19.35
C ASN A 145 -1.31 -6.54 18.57
N LEU A 146 -0.81 -7.04 17.43
CA LEU A 146 -1.47 -8.11 16.68
C LEU A 146 -1.64 -9.37 17.56
N LYS A 147 -0.60 -9.78 18.28
CA LYS A 147 -0.64 -10.91 19.21
C LYS A 147 -1.68 -10.73 20.31
N LYS A 148 -1.73 -9.54 20.93
CA LYS A 148 -2.71 -9.19 21.97
C LYS A 148 -4.15 -9.22 21.48
N LEU A 149 -4.37 -8.93 20.19
CA LEU A 149 -5.68 -8.91 19.54
C LEU A 149 -6.02 -10.24 18.85
N ASN A 150 -5.44 -11.34 19.33
CA ASN A 150 -5.72 -12.72 18.89
C ASN A 150 -5.45 -12.97 17.38
N VAL A 151 -4.44 -12.30 16.83
CA VAL A 151 -3.89 -12.61 15.50
C VAL A 151 -2.76 -13.61 15.69
N ALA A 152 -3.06 -14.90 15.56
CA ALA A 152 -2.08 -15.97 15.67
C ALA A 152 -1.32 -16.13 14.35
N VAL A 153 -0.15 -15.51 14.30
CA VAL A 153 0.74 -15.53 13.13
C VAL A 153 1.40 -16.91 13.01
N TYR A 154 1.18 -17.55 11.86
CA TYR A 154 1.73 -18.86 11.51
C TYR A 154 2.99 -18.75 10.63
N SER A 155 2.97 -17.83 9.68
CA SER A 155 4.15 -17.49 8.88
C SER A 155 4.26 -16.00 8.65
N VAL A 156 5.49 -15.53 8.41
CA VAL A 156 5.79 -14.16 8.00
C VAL A 156 6.59 -14.18 6.70
N THR A 157 6.13 -13.42 5.71
CA THR A 157 6.86 -13.16 4.47
C THR A 157 7.29 -11.69 4.42
N CYS A 158 8.60 -11.43 4.30
CA CYS A 158 9.15 -10.07 4.20
C CYS A 158 10.34 -10.00 3.23
N ASP A 159 10.83 -8.80 2.94
CA ASP A 159 12.01 -8.55 2.09
C ASP A 159 13.34 -9.02 2.71
N GLY A 160 13.35 -9.30 4.02
CA GLY A 160 14.51 -9.72 4.79
C GLY A 160 15.16 -8.58 5.60
N HIS A 161 14.49 -7.44 5.76
CA HIS A 161 15.03 -6.32 6.53
C HIS A 161 15.33 -6.74 7.99
N LYS A 162 16.53 -6.41 8.48
CA LYS A 162 17.03 -6.86 9.80
C LYS A 162 16.09 -6.49 10.95
N SER A 163 15.47 -5.31 10.88
CA SER A 163 14.48 -4.89 11.89
C SER A 163 13.24 -5.77 11.92
N ILE A 164 12.74 -6.20 10.75
CA ILE A 164 11.58 -7.07 10.64
C ILE A 164 11.94 -8.44 11.21
N LEU A 165 13.03 -9.04 10.72
CA LEU A 165 13.50 -10.36 11.19
C LEU A 165 13.73 -10.37 12.70
N GLY A 166 14.38 -9.34 13.24
CA GLY A 166 14.65 -9.21 14.65
C GLY A 166 13.39 -9.00 15.49
N ALA A 167 12.40 -8.27 14.99
CA ALA A 167 11.12 -8.07 15.68
C ALA A 167 10.27 -9.35 15.68
N VAL A 168 10.16 -10.02 14.52
CA VAL A 168 9.40 -11.26 14.35
C VAL A 168 9.93 -12.35 15.28
N LYS A 169 11.24 -12.62 15.26
CA LYS A 169 11.87 -13.61 16.16
C LYS A 169 11.64 -13.33 17.65
N LYS A 170 11.56 -12.05 18.04
CA LYS A 170 11.30 -11.66 19.43
C LYS A 170 9.85 -11.86 19.87
N VAL A 171 8.88 -11.70 18.96
CA VAL A 171 7.44 -11.75 19.31
C VAL A 171 6.83 -13.14 19.04
N PHE A 172 7.28 -13.78 17.96
CA PHE A 172 6.84 -15.07 17.47
C PHE A 172 8.07 -15.98 17.16
N PRO A 173 8.71 -16.58 18.17
CA PRO A 173 9.94 -17.34 17.98
C PRO A 173 9.77 -18.58 17.09
N GLU A 174 8.60 -19.24 17.16
CA GLU A 174 8.29 -20.47 16.42
C GLU A 174 7.69 -20.23 15.02
N VAL A 175 7.60 -18.97 14.58
CA VAL A 175 6.95 -18.65 13.31
C VAL A 175 7.84 -18.98 12.12
N ILE A 176 7.23 -19.47 11.04
CA ILE A 176 7.97 -19.72 9.79
C ILE A 176 8.26 -18.37 9.14
N ILE A 177 9.54 -18.03 8.96
CA ILE A 177 9.95 -16.80 8.27
C ILE A 177 10.39 -17.17 6.86
N GLN A 178 9.75 -16.53 5.87
CA GLN A 178 10.10 -16.67 4.47
C GLN A 178 10.56 -15.33 3.90
N ARG A 179 11.61 -15.35 3.09
CA ARG A 179 11.98 -14.19 2.29
C ARG A 179 11.10 -14.10 1.04
N CYS A 180 10.60 -12.91 0.73
CA CYS A 180 9.72 -12.69 -0.40
C CYS A 180 10.46 -12.99 -1.72
N LEU A 181 9.96 -13.95 -2.50
CA LEU A 181 10.58 -14.40 -3.75
C LEU A 181 10.63 -13.29 -4.82
N VAL A 182 9.63 -12.38 -4.83
CA VAL A 182 9.62 -11.22 -5.71
C VAL A 182 10.74 -10.24 -5.36
N HIS A 183 11.02 -10.06 -4.06
CA HIS A 183 12.13 -9.23 -3.60
C HIS A 183 13.49 -9.85 -3.97
N ILE A 184 13.65 -11.17 -3.83
CA ILE A 184 14.84 -11.90 -4.27
C ILE A 184 15.07 -11.68 -5.77
N LYS A 185 14.05 -11.93 -6.60
CA LYS A 185 14.12 -11.73 -8.05
C LYS A 185 14.50 -10.29 -8.44
N ARG A 186 13.94 -9.29 -7.75
CA ARG A 186 14.26 -7.88 -7.98
C ARG A 186 15.71 -7.56 -7.60
N GLN A 187 16.21 -8.10 -6.49
CA GLN A 187 17.59 -7.91 -6.06
C GLN A 187 18.57 -8.52 -7.05
N ILE A 188 18.31 -9.75 -7.50
CA ILE A 188 19.14 -10.41 -8.53
C ILE A 188 19.20 -9.56 -9.79
N LYS A 189 18.05 -9.03 -10.27
CA LYS A 189 18.03 -8.12 -11.42
C LYS A 189 18.80 -6.82 -11.19
N ASN A 190 18.82 -6.30 -9.95
CA ASN A 190 19.59 -5.10 -9.63
C ASN A 190 21.10 -5.38 -9.67
N TYR A 191 21.53 -6.57 -9.25
CA TYR A 191 22.93 -6.98 -9.30
C TYR A 191 23.39 -7.30 -10.73
N LEU A 192 22.64 -8.13 -11.47
CA LEU A 192 23.04 -8.62 -12.80
C LEU A 192 22.61 -7.72 -13.96
N SER A 193 21.83 -6.66 -13.70
CA SER A 193 21.02 -5.93 -14.68
C SER A 193 19.89 -6.76 -15.32
N GLY A 194 19.08 -6.11 -16.17
CA GLY A 194 18.05 -6.79 -16.96
C GLY A 194 18.56 -7.56 -18.17
N SER A 195 19.80 -7.30 -18.60
CA SER A 195 20.44 -7.85 -19.79
C SER A 195 21.94 -7.98 -19.55
N PRO A 196 22.36 -8.90 -18.66
CA PRO A 196 23.77 -9.13 -18.38
C PRO A 196 24.53 -9.51 -19.66
N LYS A 197 25.74 -8.96 -19.83
CA LYS A 197 26.59 -9.28 -20.98
C LYS A 197 27.26 -10.64 -20.82
N HIS A 198 27.65 -10.99 -19.59
CA HIS A 198 28.36 -12.23 -19.32
C HIS A 198 27.42 -13.44 -19.35
N PHE A 199 27.87 -14.54 -19.95
CA PHE A 199 27.07 -15.76 -20.09
C PHE A 199 26.68 -16.36 -18.73
N ILE A 200 27.61 -16.38 -17.77
CA ILE A 200 27.39 -16.90 -16.40
C ILE A 200 26.25 -16.14 -15.70
N SER A 201 26.22 -14.83 -15.86
CA SER A 201 25.19 -13.94 -15.30
C SER A 201 23.85 -14.11 -16.01
N GLN A 202 23.85 -14.38 -17.32
CA GLN A 202 22.63 -14.74 -18.05
C GLN A 202 22.02 -16.06 -17.55
N GLN A 203 22.87 -17.06 -17.27
CA GLN A 203 22.42 -18.34 -16.68
C GLN A 203 21.82 -18.12 -15.28
N LEU A 204 22.48 -17.38 -14.40
CA LEU A 204 21.93 -17.05 -13.07
C LEU A 204 20.61 -16.29 -13.17
N LEU A 205 20.52 -15.32 -14.07
CA LEU A 205 19.28 -14.58 -14.32
C LEU A 205 18.17 -15.52 -14.80
N CYS A 206 18.48 -16.53 -15.62
CA CYS A 206 17.53 -17.56 -16.04
C CYS A 206 17.01 -18.36 -14.82
N LEU A 207 17.92 -18.93 -14.02
CA LEU A 207 17.58 -19.68 -12.82
C LEU A 207 16.72 -18.87 -11.85
N SER A 208 17.03 -17.58 -11.67
CA SER A 208 16.28 -16.69 -10.78
C SER A 208 14.82 -16.47 -11.20
N LYS A 209 14.52 -16.53 -12.50
CA LYS A 209 13.16 -16.33 -13.01
C LYS A 209 12.23 -17.47 -12.62
N GLU A 210 12.78 -18.67 -12.43
CA GLU A 210 12.04 -19.89 -12.11
C GLU A 210 11.55 -19.92 -10.65
N ILE A 211 12.27 -19.26 -9.73
CA ILE A 211 11.99 -19.29 -8.27
C ILE A 211 10.52 -18.99 -7.95
N THR A 212 9.90 -18.04 -8.67
CA THR A 212 8.50 -17.64 -8.42
C THR A 212 7.46 -18.64 -8.93
N HIS A 213 7.89 -19.68 -9.66
CA HIS A 213 7.03 -20.70 -10.26
C HIS A 213 7.11 -22.06 -9.53
N LEU A 214 7.99 -22.19 -8.54
CA LEU A 214 8.14 -23.39 -7.73
C LEU A 214 6.93 -23.56 -6.81
N LYS A 215 6.20 -24.67 -6.95
CA LYS A 215 4.96 -24.98 -6.22
C LYS A 215 5.05 -26.23 -5.35
N THR A 216 6.03 -27.11 -5.60
CA THR A 216 6.20 -28.36 -4.86
C THR A 216 7.59 -28.48 -4.27
N ASN A 217 7.75 -29.35 -3.28
CA ASN A 217 9.05 -29.63 -2.69
C ASN A 217 9.99 -30.31 -3.69
N GLU A 218 9.48 -31.16 -4.59
CA GLU A 218 10.32 -31.75 -5.64
C GLU A 218 10.87 -30.68 -6.58
N GLN A 219 10.04 -29.74 -7.02
CA GLN A 219 10.47 -28.62 -7.85
C GLN A 219 11.50 -27.74 -7.14
N ALA A 220 11.30 -27.48 -5.85
CA ALA A 220 12.25 -26.71 -5.05
C ALA A 220 13.60 -27.45 -4.92
N ASN A 221 13.59 -28.75 -4.65
CA ASN A 221 14.80 -29.57 -4.53
C ASN A 221 15.56 -29.66 -5.86
N ASP A 222 14.86 -29.88 -6.98
CA ASP A 222 15.46 -29.85 -8.31
C ASP A 222 16.11 -28.49 -8.61
N TRP A 223 15.40 -27.39 -8.32
CA TRP A 223 15.93 -26.05 -8.51
C TRP A 223 17.18 -25.80 -7.67
N VAL A 224 17.19 -26.23 -6.40
CA VAL A 224 18.35 -26.12 -5.51
C VAL A 224 19.55 -26.90 -6.06
N ASN A 225 19.32 -28.13 -6.56
CA ASN A 225 20.38 -28.92 -7.18
C ASN A 225 20.96 -28.24 -8.42
N ARG A 226 20.11 -27.73 -9.32
CA ARG A 226 20.56 -27.00 -10.51
C ARG A 226 21.30 -25.70 -10.17
N PHE A 227 20.83 -24.98 -9.16
CA PHE A 227 21.52 -23.79 -8.66
C PHE A 227 22.89 -24.13 -8.07
N TYR A 228 22.97 -25.22 -7.29
CA TYR A 228 24.24 -25.68 -6.73
C TYR A 228 25.23 -26.12 -7.81
N GLN A 229 24.78 -26.89 -8.81
CA GLN A 229 25.61 -27.27 -9.95
C GLN A 229 26.14 -26.04 -10.69
N TRP A 230 25.26 -25.09 -11.00
CA TRP A 230 25.67 -23.81 -11.59
C TRP A 230 26.70 -23.07 -10.73
N TYR A 231 26.54 -23.04 -9.40
CA TYR A 231 27.50 -22.39 -8.51
C TYR A 231 28.87 -23.08 -8.56
N VAL A 232 28.92 -24.41 -8.51
CA VAL A 232 30.17 -25.19 -8.55
C VAL A 232 30.89 -25.00 -9.90
N GLU A 233 30.18 -25.10 -11.01
CA GLU A 233 30.74 -24.91 -12.36
C GLU A 233 31.33 -23.51 -12.56
N ASN A 234 30.78 -22.50 -11.89
CA ASN A 234 31.15 -21.10 -12.05
C ASN A 234 31.89 -20.53 -10.83
N GLN A 235 32.30 -21.38 -9.89
CA GLN A 235 32.87 -20.95 -8.60
C GLN A 235 34.09 -20.04 -8.79
N TYR A 236 34.99 -20.42 -9.72
CA TYR A 236 36.17 -19.63 -10.04
C TYR A 236 35.82 -18.20 -10.45
N PHE A 237 34.84 -18.03 -11.34
CA PHE A 237 34.39 -16.71 -11.80
C PHE A 237 33.69 -15.91 -10.69
N ILE A 238 32.89 -16.57 -9.85
CA ILE A 238 32.16 -15.91 -8.74
C ILE A 238 33.11 -15.42 -7.65
N GLU A 239 34.16 -16.20 -7.37
CA GLU A 239 35.15 -15.89 -6.35
C GLU A 239 36.29 -15.01 -6.86
N GLU A 240 36.34 -14.75 -8.18
CA GLU A 240 37.31 -13.87 -8.80
C GLU A 240 37.14 -12.43 -8.29
N LYS A 241 38.15 -11.97 -7.54
CA LYS A 241 38.25 -10.60 -7.04
C LYS A 241 39.12 -9.80 -7.98
N SER A 242 38.60 -8.69 -8.49
CA SER A 242 39.43 -7.68 -9.14
C SER A 242 39.97 -6.71 -8.09
N MET A 243 41.25 -6.36 -8.20
CA MET A 243 41.86 -5.31 -7.39
C MET A 243 41.82 -3.99 -8.15
N ASN A 244 41.40 -2.93 -7.48
CA ASN A 244 41.63 -1.58 -7.98
C ASN A 244 43.10 -1.20 -7.78
N GLU A 245 43.83 -1.03 -8.87
CA GLU A 245 45.26 -0.66 -8.83
C GLU A 245 45.50 0.72 -8.18
N GLU A 246 44.50 1.62 -8.16
CA GLU A 246 44.65 2.97 -7.60
C GLU A 246 44.26 3.08 -6.11
N SER A 247 43.39 2.21 -5.60
CA SER A 247 42.81 2.35 -4.25
C SER A 247 43.03 1.16 -3.32
N GLY A 248 43.56 0.04 -3.82
CA GLY A 248 43.81 -1.18 -3.04
C GLY A 248 42.54 -1.90 -2.57
N PHE A 249 41.35 -1.41 -2.94
CA PHE A 249 40.08 -2.06 -2.62
C PHE A 249 39.85 -3.26 -3.56
N GLN A 250 39.52 -4.40 -2.95
CA GLN A 250 39.06 -5.60 -3.66
C GLN A 250 37.53 -5.53 -3.83
N TRP A 251 37.04 -5.68 -5.06
CA TRP A 251 35.63 -6.00 -5.32
C TRP A 251 35.54 -7.30 -6.09
N PHE A 252 34.45 -8.04 -5.88
CA PHE A 252 34.10 -9.15 -6.75
C PHE A 252 33.75 -8.58 -8.12
N LEU A 253 34.14 -9.26 -9.20
CA LEU A 253 33.71 -8.85 -10.54
C LEU A 253 32.18 -8.70 -10.56
N ASP A 254 31.69 -7.53 -10.95
CA ASP A 254 30.26 -7.31 -11.15
C ASP A 254 29.80 -8.24 -12.29
N ALA A 255 29.13 -9.32 -11.91
CA ALA A 255 28.53 -10.30 -12.80
C ALA A 255 27.38 -9.68 -13.61
#